data_AF-A0A8G1VYV0-F1
#
_entry.id   AF-A0A8G1VYV0-F1
#
_cell.length_a   1.000
_cell.length_b   1.000
_cell.length_c   1.000
_cell.angle_alpha   90.00
_cell.angle_beta   90.00
_cell.angle_gamma   90.00
#
_symmetry.space_group_name_H-M   'P 1'
#
loop_
_entity.id
_entity.type
_entity.pdbx_description
1 polymer ?
#
loop_
_entity_poly.entity_id
_entity_poly.type
_entity_poly.pdbx_seq_one_letter_code
_entity_poly.pdbx_strand_id
1 'polypeptide(L)'
;MASTLAVKRPFLSLPFLLPSSCELMPLTSRRSQSSYRRTKQRLRLKPDASFGSSLGQVKRDHIVYNPPSSSPSVYHTPAKFLPSDDIRRSLLSDTSISQQNPAELASLNKSPDPKRYHLKPSDVLEIRRLRTSDPMTWSRSKLAKRFDCSPLFISMVCGASREKKEMQKQVLEAVQSRWGTKRRMAREDRTLRKESWGRDC
;
A
#
# COMPACT_ATOMS: atom_id res chain seq x y z
N MET A 1 -51.68 -22.16 -28.86
CA MET A 1 -51.92 -20.75 -28.50
C MET A 1 -51.02 -19.88 -29.37
N ALA A 2 -51.63 -19.27 -30.39
CA ALA A 2 -51.19 -18.16 -31.26
C ALA A 2 -49.74 -18.11 -31.78
N SER A 3 -49.52 -18.65 -32.99
CA SER A 3 -48.44 -18.21 -33.90
C SER A 3 -48.99 -17.10 -34.81
N THR A 4 -48.57 -15.86 -34.62
CA THR A 4 -48.96 -14.74 -35.50
C THR A 4 -48.06 -14.72 -36.73
N LEU A 5 -48.60 -15.17 -37.86
CA LEU A 5 -47.98 -15.06 -39.18
C LEU A 5 -47.99 -13.59 -39.64
N ALA A 6 -46.82 -13.00 -39.81
CA ALA A 6 -46.70 -11.66 -40.41
C ALA A 6 -46.90 -11.77 -41.93
N VAL A 7 -48.02 -11.25 -42.41
CA VAL A 7 -48.38 -11.20 -43.84
C VAL A 7 -47.44 -10.22 -44.54
N LYS A 8 -46.55 -10.73 -45.41
CA LYS A 8 -45.79 -9.91 -46.36
C LYS A 8 -46.72 -9.52 -47.50
N ARG A 9 -46.97 -8.21 -47.65
CA ARG A 9 -47.71 -7.66 -48.80
C ARG A 9 -46.91 -7.90 -50.08
N PRO A 10 -47.52 -8.36 -51.19
CA PRO A 10 -46.85 -8.36 -52.47
C PRO A 10 -46.80 -6.92 -53.01
N PHE A 11 -45.60 -6.37 -53.13
CA PHE A 11 -45.41 -5.14 -53.92
C PHE A 11 -45.58 -5.52 -55.39
N LEU A 12 -46.69 -5.08 -55.99
CA LEU A 12 -46.90 -5.14 -57.43
C LEU A 12 -45.84 -4.27 -58.10
N SER A 13 -44.89 -4.89 -58.78
CA SER A 13 -43.92 -4.22 -59.64
C SER A 13 -44.59 -3.86 -60.96
N LEU A 14 -44.85 -2.56 -61.18
CA LEU A 14 -45.14 -2.03 -62.51
C LEU A 14 -43.80 -1.62 -63.16
N PRO A 15 -43.37 -2.24 -64.26
CA PRO A 15 -42.03 -2.04 -64.79
C PRO A 15 -42.06 -1.06 -65.97
N PHE A 16 -42.50 0.18 -65.79
CA PHE A 16 -42.29 1.17 -66.85
C PHE A 16 -42.24 2.58 -66.25
N LEU A 17 -41.17 3.30 -66.62
CA LEU A 17 -40.86 4.72 -66.37
C LEU A 17 -40.12 5.05 -65.08
N LEU A 18 -38.78 4.97 -65.09
CA LEU A 18 -37.94 5.93 -64.36
C LEU A 18 -36.53 6.01 -65.00
N PRO A 19 -36.14 7.15 -65.61
CA PRO A 19 -34.75 7.55 -65.71
C PRO A 19 -34.48 8.60 -64.63
N SER A 20 -33.67 8.27 -63.65
CA SER A 20 -32.71 9.18 -63.00
C SER A 20 -32.21 8.50 -61.74
N SER A 21 -30.98 8.02 -61.83
CA SER A 21 -30.15 7.63 -60.71
C SER A 21 -29.84 8.86 -59.85
N CYS A 22 -30.80 9.28 -59.02
CA CYS A 22 -30.46 10.00 -57.81
C CYS A 22 -29.98 8.95 -56.82
N GLU A 23 -28.66 8.86 -56.70
CA GLU A 23 -27.96 8.08 -55.70
C GLU A 23 -28.46 8.50 -54.31
N LEU A 24 -29.51 7.82 -53.83
CA LEU A 24 -29.87 7.82 -52.42
C LEU A 24 -28.74 7.09 -51.71
N MET A 25 -27.68 7.83 -51.39
CA MET A 25 -26.64 7.38 -50.47
C MET A 25 -27.38 6.78 -49.27
N PRO A 26 -27.25 5.48 -48.99
CA PRO A 26 -27.89 4.91 -47.83
C PRO A 26 -27.36 5.72 -46.65
N LEU A 27 -28.26 6.36 -45.90
CA LEU A 27 -27.93 6.86 -44.57
C LEU A 27 -27.43 5.65 -43.80
N THR A 28 -26.12 5.42 -43.85
CA THR A 28 -25.48 4.39 -43.06
C THR A 28 -25.81 4.81 -41.64
N SER A 29 -26.73 4.08 -40.99
CA SER A 29 -26.97 4.23 -39.58
C SER A 29 -25.66 3.81 -38.92
N ARG A 30 -24.75 4.77 -38.75
CA ARG A 30 -23.55 4.59 -37.94
C ARG A 30 -24.08 4.39 -36.53
N ARG A 31 -24.21 3.12 -36.14
CA ARG A 31 -24.58 2.72 -34.79
C ARG A 31 -23.53 3.30 -33.85
N SER A 32 -23.86 4.39 -33.15
CA SER A 32 -22.99 4.98 -32.15
C SER A 32 -22.75 3.94 -31.06
N GLN A 33 -21.48 3.61 -30.82
CA GLN A 33 -21.09 2.63 -29.79
C GLN A 33 -21.21 3.19 -28.36
N SER A 34 -21.78 4.39 -28.19
CA SER A 34 -21.74 5.20 -26.99
C SER A 34 -22.94 5.01 -26.04
N SER A 35 -23.74 3.94 -26.20
CA SER A 35 -24.84 3.73 -25.26
C SER A 35 -24.31 3.22 -23.91
N TYR A 36 -24.78 3.84 -22.83
CA TYR A 36 -24.48 3.46 -21.43
C TYR A 36 -24.69 1.95 -21.16
N ARG A 37 -25.70 1.34 -21.80
CA ARG A 37 -25.98 -0.10 -21.66
C ARG A 37 -24.82 -0.97 -22.18
N ARG A 38 -24.21 -0.60 -23.31
CA ARG A 38 -23.10 -1.34 -23.93
C ARG A 38 -21.84 -1.22 -23.08
N THR A 39 -21.54 -0.04 -22.56
CA THR A 39 -20.39 0.17 -21.66
C THR A 39 -20.57 -0.60 -20.35
N LYS A 40 -21.75 -0.55 -19.73
CA LYS A 40 -22.09 -1.35 -18.53
C LYS A 40 -21.94 -2.85 -18.75
N GLN A 41 -22.39 -3.36 -19.90
CA GLN A 41 -22.23 -4.79 -20.23
C GLN A 41 -20.76 -5.16 -20.42
N ARG A 42 -19.96 -4.29 -21.04
CA ARG A 42 -18.53 -4.52 -21.28
C ARG A 42 -17.70 -4.50 -19.98
N LEU A 43 -18.09 -3.66 -19.02
CA LEU A 43 -17.44 -3.52 -17.71
C LEU A 43 -18.06 -4.40 -16.62
N ARG A 44 -18.94 -5.36 -16.99
CA ARG A 44 -19.61 -6.22 -16.01
C ARG A 44 -18.59 -7.19 -15.39
N LEU A 45 -18.36 -7.05 -14.10
CA LEU A 45 -17.62 -8.01 -13.30
C LEU A 45 -18.58 -9.08 -12.73
N LYS A 46 -18.10 -10.32 -12.64
CA LYS A 46 -18.83 -11.39 -11.96
C LYS A 46 -18.63 -11.26 -10.45
N PRO A 47 -19.63 -11.59 -9.62
CA PRO A 47 -19.44 -11.69 -8.18
C PRO A 47 -18.48 -12.85 -7.87
N ASP A 48 -17.96 -12.87 -6.65
CA ASP A 48 -17.13 -13.98 -6.16
C ASP A 48 -17.90 -15.31 -6.14
N ALA A 49 -17.17 -16.42 -6.28
CA ALA A 49 -17.75 -17.76 -6.40
C ALA A 49 -18.61 -18.15 -5.20
N SER A 50 -18.28 -17.62 -4.01
CA SER A 50 -19.02 -17.81 -2.76
C SER A 50 -20.48 -17.31 -2.81
N PHE A 51 -20.80 -16.36 -3.70
CA PHE A 51 -22.15 -15.82 -3.88
C PHE A 51 -22.97 -16.53 -4.96
N GLY A 52 -22.37 -17.49 -5.68
CA GLY A 52 -23.09 -18.30 -6.66
C GLY A 52 -24.04 -19.28 -5.97
N SER A 53 -25.23 -19.51 -6.55
CA SER A 53 -26.10 -20.59 -6.09
C SER A 53 -25.34 -21.91 -6.19
N SER A 54 -25.01 -22.52 -5.04
CA SER A 54 -24.49 -23.89 -5.03
C SER A 54 -25.51 -24.78 -5.72
N LEU A 55 -25.15 -25.29 -6.90
CA LEU A 55 -26.03 -26.08 -7.76
C LEU A 55 -26.15 -27.48 -7.15
N GLY A 56 -26.83 -27.64 -6.01
CA GLY A 56 -27.21 -28.97 -5.53
C GLY A 56 -27.49 -29.22 -4.05
N GLN A 57 -27.21 -28.33 -3.09
CA GLN A 57 -27.05 -28.84 -1.71
C GLN A 57 -27.59 -28.03 -0.52
N VAL A 58 -28.42 -27.02 -0.72
CA VAL A 58 -28.92 -26.27 0.44
C VAL A 58 -30.45 -26.20 0.45
N LYS A 59 -31.07 -27.06 1.25
CA LYS A 59 -32.53 -27.10 1.48
C LYS A 59 -33.01 -26.08 2.54
N ARG A 60 -32.11 -25.33 3.20
CA ARG A 60 -32.40 -24.44 4.34
C ARG A 60 -31.47 -23.22 4.38
N ASP A 61 -31.87 -22.16 5.03
CA ASP A 61 -31.00 -20.99 5.24
C ASP A 61 -29.80 -21.35 6.13
N HIS A 62 -28.60 -20.89 5.76
CA HIS A 62 -27.36 -21.12 6.51
C HIS A 62 -26.41 -19.92 6.39
N ILE A 63 -25.49 -19.78 7.33
CA ILE A 63 -24.49 -18.70 7.36
C ILE A 63 -23.20 -19.22 6.71
N VAL A 64 -22.69 -18.49 5.71
CA VAL A 64 -21.42 -18.81 5.03
C VAL A 64 -20.32 -17.91 5.59
N TYR A 65 -19.21 -18.51 6.01
CA TYR A 65 -18.02 -17.78 6.40
C TYR A 65 -17.18 -17.44 5.14
N ASN A 66 -17.11 -16.16 4.79
CA ASN A 66 -16.44 -15.67 3.58
C ASN A 66 -15.43 -14.56 3.93
N PRO A 67 -14.21 -14.91 4.39
CA PRO A 67 -13.20 -13.91 4.73
C PRO A 67 -12.75 -13.20 3.45
N PRO A 68 -12.87 -11.86 3.35
CA PRO A 68 -12.52 -11.14 2.15
C PRO A 68 -10.99 -11.14 1.93
N SER A 69 -10.56 -11.19 0.67
CA SER A 69 -9.15 -11.04 0.28
C SER A 69 -8.71 -9.57 0.27
N SER A 70 -8.99 -8.84 1.34
CA SER A 70 -8.65 -7.42 1.49
C SER A 70 -7.96 -7.17 2.82
N SER A 71 -7.23 -6.06 2.93
CA SER A 71 -6.66 -5.66 4.23
C SER A 71 -7.78 -5.41 5.25
N PRO A 72 -7.63 -5.85 6.51
CA PRO A 72 -8.57 -5.53 7.57
C PRO A 72 -8.59 -4.02 7.83
N SER A 73 -9.73 -3.53 8.34
CA SER A 73 -9.89 -2.15 8.80
C SER A 73 -9.32 -1.98 10.22
N VAL A 74 -9.07 -0.73 10.62
CA VAL A 74 -8.55 -0.38 11.97
C VAL A 74 -9.47 -0.89 13.09
N TYR A 75 -10.77 -0.97 12.83
CA TYR A 75 -11.77 -1.45 13.79
C TYR A 75 -11.71 -2.97 14.01
N HIS A 76 -11.05 -3.73 13.14
CA HIS A 76 -10.78 -5.14 13.36
C HIS A 76 -9.58 -5.29 14.30
N THR A 77 -9.83 -5.06 15.60
CA THR A 77 -8.80 -5.09 16.64
C THR A 77 -8.29 -6.52 16.88
N PRO A 78 -6.97 -6.77 16.75
CA PRO A 78 -6.40 -8.08 17.04
C PRO A 78 -6.51 -8.41 18.54
N ALA A 79 -6.59 -9.70 18.85
CA ALA A 79 -6.80 -10.21 20.22
C ALA A 79 -5.76 -9.72 21.25
N LYS A 80 -4.55 -9.32 20.81
CA LYS A 80 -3.50 -8.76 21.67
C LYS A 80 -3.84 -7.37 22.23
N PHE A 81 -4.68 -6.61 21.53
CA PHE A 81 -5.09 -5.25 21.93
C PHE A 81 -6.44 -5.21 22.65
N LEU A 82 -7.14 -6.34 22.75
CA LEU A 82 -8.35 -6.44 23.55
C LEU A 82 -8.01 -6.57 25.04
N PRO A 83 -8.84 -5.98 25.93
CA PRO A 83 -8.77 -6.25 27.36
C PRO A 83 -8.89 -7.75 27.68
N SER A 84 -8.35 -8.18 28.81
CA SER A 84 -8.38 -9.59 29.21
C SER A 84 -9.79 -10.12 29.45
N ASP A 85 -10.72 -9.26 29.88
CA ASP A 85 -12.11 -9.62 30.19
C ASP A 85 -13.03 -9.64 28.96
N ASP A 86 -12.56 -9.22 27.79
CA ASP A 86 -13.38 -9.18 26.57
C ASP A 86 -13.57 -10.60 26.00
N ILE A 87 -14.83 -11.07 25.96
CA ILE A 87 -15.22 -12.39 25.45
C ILE A 87 -14.71 -12.61 24.02
N ARG A 88 -14.62 -11.56 23.19
CA ARG A 88 -14.17 -11.63 21.80
C ARG A 88 -12.72 -12.14 21.67
N ARG A 89 -11.91 -12.00 22.72
CA ARG A 89 -10.53 -12.48 22.76
C ARG A 89 -10.44 -14.01 22.60
N SER A 90 -11.40 -14.74 23.18
CA SER A 90 -11.50 -16.20 23.02
C SER A 90 -11.90 -16.56 21.57
N LEU A 91 -12.97 -15.95 21.05
CA LEU A 91 -13.51 -16.22 19.71
C LEU A 91 -12.51 -15.93 18.57
N LEU A 92 -11.67 -14.90 18.71
CA LEU A 92 -10.66 -14.54 17.71
C LEU A 92 -9.46 -15.49 17.71
N SER A 93 -9.17 -16.15 18.83
CA SER A 93 -8.07 -17.11 18.93
C SER A 93 -8.35 -18.36 18.08
N ASP A 94 -9.62 -18.75 17.98
CA ASP A 94 -10.06 -19.91 17.20
C ASP A 94 -10.15 -19.62 15.69
N THR A 95 -10.33 -18.35 15.33
CA THR A 95 -10.53 -17.90 13.92
C THR A 95 -9.22 -17.52 13.23
N SER A 96 -8.05 -17.75 13.83
CA SER A 96 -6.76 -17.39 13.22
C SER A 96 -6.47 -18.28 12.00
N ILE A 97 -7.03 -17.91 10.86
CA ILE A 97 -6.72 -18.44 9.54
C ILE A 97 -5.24 -18.15 9.30
N SER A 98 -4.47 -19.23 9.17
CA SER A 98 -3.03 -19.23 9.00
C SER A 98 -2.29 -18.79 10.27
N GLN A 99 -1.99 -19.77 11.13
CA GLN A 99 -0.77 -19.76 11.93
C GLN A 99 0.43 -19.73 10.97
N GLN A 100 0.66 -18.61 10.30
CA GLN A 100 1.93 -18.39 9.63
C GLN A 100 2.95 -18.37 10.75
N ASN A 101 3.79 -19.41 10.79
CA ASN A 101 4.89 -19.45 11.73
C ASN A 101 5.69 -18.17 11.50
N PRO A 102 5.89 -17.31 12.52
CA PRO A 102 6.61 -16.05 12.33
C PRO A 102 8.05 -16.30 11.83
N ALA A 103 8.57 -17.52 11.99
CA ALA A 103 9.84 -17.98 11.44
C ALA A 103 9.82 -18.22 9.92
N GLU A 104 8.65 -18.46 9.31
CA GLU A 104 8.48 -18.69 7.88
C GLU A 104 8.29 -17.37 7.10
N LEU A 105 7.95 -16.29 7.81
CA LEU A 105 7.91 -14.96 7.22
C LEU A 105 9.33 -14.47 6.91
N ALA A 106 9.59 -14.19 5.63
CA ALA A 106 10.86 -13.63 5.20
C ALA A 106 11.10 -12.28 5.89
N SER A 107 12.04 -12.25 6.83
CA SER A 107 12.39 -11.03 7.54
C SER A 107 13.14 -10.09 6.61
N LEU A 108 12.48 -9.02 6.16
CA LEU A 108 13.11 -7.96 5.35
C LEU A 108 14.22 -7.24 6.11
N ASN A 109 14.09 -7.16 7.44
CA ASN A 109 15.05 -6.54 8.33
C ASN A 109 15.89 -7.62 9.01
N LYS A 110 17.16 -7.32 9.31
CA LYS A 110 17.92 -8.15 10.25
C LYS A 110 17.20 -8.13 11.59
N SER A 111 17.03 -9.31 12.21
CA SER A 111 16.56 -9.38 13.58
C SER A 111 17.45 -8.49 14.44
N PRO A 112 16.88 -7.66 15.34
CA PRO A 112 17.70 -6.82 16.18
C PRO A 112 18.58 -7.72 17.05
N ASP A 113 19.89 -7.46 17.03
CA ASP A 113 20.81 -8.11 17.97
C ASP A 113 20.32 -7.87 19.41
N PRO A 114 20.49 -8.85 20.32
CA PRO A 114 20.07 -8.70 21.71
C PRO A 114 20.72 -7.46 22.34
N LYS A 115 19.94 -6.71 23.12
CA LYS A 115 20.44 -5.50 23.78
C LYS A 115 21.51 -5.86 24.80
N ARG A 116 22.72 -5.31 24.64
CA ARG A 116 23.87 -5.52 25.53
C ARG A 116 24.03 -4.33 26.49
N TYR A 117 24.11 -4.61 27.78
CA TYR A 117 24.22 -3.61 28.86
C TYR A 117 25.52 -3.81 29.67
N HIS A 118 26.65 -3.94 28.98
CA HIS A 118 27.96 -4.24 29.61
C HIS A 118 28.74 -3.01 30.08
N LEU A 119 28.33 -1.80 29.69
CA LEU A 119 29.05 -0.57 30.04
C LEU A 119 28.78 -0.13 31.47
N LYS A 120 29.85 0.23 32.18
CA LYS A 120 29.78 0.77 33.54
C LYS A 120 29.63 2.30 33.52
N PRO A 121 29.17 2.93 34.62
CA PRO A 121 29.10 4.38 34.72
C PRO A 121 30.45 5.09 34.45
N SER A 122 31.57 4.45 34.82
CA SER A 122 32.93 4.92 34.52
C SER A 122 33.17 5.08 33.02
N ASP A 123 32.72 4.12 32.22
CA ASP A 123 32.91 4.10 30.77
C ASP A 123 32.10 5.23 30.12
N VAL A 124 30.92 5.51 30.66
CA VAL A 124 30.06 6.62 30.21
C VAL A 124 30.71 7.97 30.47
N LEU A 125 31.37 8.15 31.61
CA LEU A 125 32.13 9.37 31.91
C LEU A 125 33.32 9.52 30.96
N GLU A 126 34.02 8.43 30.66
CA GLU A 126 35.14 8.44 29.72
C GLU A 126 34.68 8.77 28.29
N ILE A 127 33.54 8.20 27.84
CA ILE A 127 32.92 8.53 26.55
C ILE A 127 32.63 10.03 26.46
N ARG A 128 32.08 10.64 27.53
CA ARG A 128 31.82 12.08 27.57
C ARG A 128 33.13 12.87 27.52
N ARG A 129 34.12 12.49 28.32
CA ARG A 129 35.43 13.15 28.36
C ARG A 129 36.09 13.16 26.98
N LEU A 130 36.22 12.01 26.34
CA LEU A 130 36.86 11.86 25.03
C LEU A 130 36.15 12.67 23.94
N ARG A 131 34.82 12.75 24.01
CA ARG A 131 34.01 13.45 23.02
C ARG A 131 33.99 14.97 23.20
N THR A 132 34.10 15.44 24.44
CA THR A 132 34.28 16.86 24.76
C THR A 132 35.68 17.33 24.42
N SER A 133 36.71 16.52 24.65
CA SER A 133 38.10 16.90 24.36
C SER A 133 38.33 17.08 22.85
N ASP A 134 38.14 16.02 22.06
CA ASP A 134 38.43 16.03 20.62
C ASP A 134 37.27 15.45 19.82
N PRO A 135 36.21 16.24 19.55
CA PRO A 135 35.03 15.75 18.84
C PRO A 135 35.32 15.31 17.41
N MET A 136 36.42 15.77 16.80
CA MET A 136 36.85 15.39 15.45
C MET A 136 37.47 14.00 15.41
N THR A 137 38.42 13.71 16.31
CA THR A 137 39.09 12.42 16.42
C THR A 137 38.16 11.34 16.98
N TRP A 138 37.42 11.67 18.05
CA TRP A 138 36.49 10.77 18.73
C TRP A 138 35.08 10.87 18.17
N SER A 139 34.95 10.42 16.90
CA SER A 139 33.66 10.30 16.23
C SER A 139 32.77 9.24 16.90
N ARG A 140 31.45 9.36 16.70
CA ARG A 140 30.47 8.39 17.24
C ARG A 140 30.81 6.96 16.83
N SER A 141 31.20 6.75 15.57
CA SER A 141 31.57 5.44 15.06
C SER A 141 32.87 4.90 15.67
N LYS A 142 33.84 5.78 16.00
CA LYS A 142 35.10 5.36 16.63
C LYS A 142 34.87 4.95 18.09
N LEU A 143 34.08 5.72 18.83
CA LEU A 143 33.70 5.38 20.20
C LEU A 143 32.85 4.11 20.24
N ALA A 144 31.96 3.92 19.27
CA ALA A 144 31.11 2.72 19.16
C ALA A 144 31.96 1.46 19.05
N LYS A 145 33.01 1.51 18.23
CA LYS A 145 33.97 0.41 18.07
C LYS A 145 34.81 0.19 19.33
N ARG A 146 35.25 1.27 19.99
CA ARG A 146 36.11 1.18 21.18
C ARG A 146 35.39 0.56 22.39
N PHE A 147 34.14 0.95 22.61
CA PHE A 147 33.33 0.49 23.73
C PHE A 147 32.36 -0.65 23.37
N ASP A 148 32.48 -1.18 22.15
CA ASP A 148 31.62 -2.24 21.60
C ASP A 148 30.12 -1.98 21.84
N CYS A 149 29.66 -0.80 21.43
CA CYS A 149 28.28 -0.34 21.67
C CYS A 149 27.68 0.35 20.45
N SER A 150 26.35 0.52 20.44
CA SER A 150 25.65 1.13 19.30
C SER A 150 26.04 2.62 19.11
N PRO A 151 26.26 3.09 17.86
CA PRO A 151 26.51 4.51 17.60
C PRO A 151 25.31 5.41 17.95
N LEU A 152 24.12 4.84 18.09
CA LEU A 152 22.95 5.52 18.63
C LEU A 152 23.09 5.75 20.14
N PHE A 153 23.55 4.74 20.88
CA PHE A 153 23.79 4.85 22.33
C PHE A 153 24.76 5.98 22.67
N ILE A 154 25.86 6.10 21.94
CA ILE A 154 26.82 7.21 22.12
C ILE A 154 26.18 8.57 21.84
N SER A 155 25.26 8.64 20.87
CA SER A 155 24.52 9.87 20.59
C SER A 155 23.62 10.29 21.75
N MET A 156 23.09 9.33 22.51
CA MET A 156 22.28 9.58 23.71
C MET A 156 23.16 10.01 24.89
N VAL A 157 24.33 9.38 25.06
CA VAL A 157 25.27 9.70 26.16
C VAL A 157 25.83 11.11 26.05
N CYS A 158 26.18 11.54 24.83
CA CYS A 158 26.82 12.83 24.59
C CYS A 158 26.50 13.39 23.20
N GLY A 159 25.88 14.56 23.17
CA GLY A 159 25.65 15.33 21.95
C GLY A 159 26.96 15.77 21.28
N ALA A 160 26.92 16.09 19.98
CA ALA A 160 28.04 16.79 19.34
C ALA A 160 28.12 18.24 19.86
N SER A 161 29.33 18.81 19.90
CA SER A 161 29.55 20.24 20.16
C SER A 161 28.77 21.09 19.17
N ARG A 162 28.38 22.30 19.58
CA ARG A 162 27.61 23.24 18.75
C ARG A 162 28.36 23.58 17.47
N GLU A 163 29.63 23.94 17.59
CA GLU A 163 30.53 24.24 16.46
C GLU A 163 30.55 23.10 15.43
N LYS A 164 30.65 21.84 15.89
CA LYS A 164 30.64 20.68 14.98
C LYS A 164 29.30 20.49 14.28
N LYS A 165 28.18 20.77 14.96
CA LYS A 165 26.84 20.72 14.34
C LYS A 165 26.71 21.80 13.27
N GLU A 166 27.22 23.01 13.53
CA GLU A 166 27.21 24.13 12.60
C GLU A 166 28.08 23.84 11.38
N MET A 167 29.31 23.36 11.56
CA MET A 167 30.18 22.90 10.46
C MET A 167 29.49 21.82 9.62
N GLN A 168 28.85 20.83 10.26
CA GLN A 168 28.14 19.76 9.53
C GLN A 168 26.94 20.30 8.74
N LYS A 169 26.25 21.31 9.28
CA LYS A 169 25.14 22.01 8.60
C LYS A 169 25.65 22.74 7.36
N GLN A 170 26.75 23.49 7.49
CA GLN A 170 27.39 24.19 6.36
C GLN A 170 27.85 23.20 5.27
N VAL A 171 28.45 22.06 5.65
CA VAL A 171 28.82 21.01 4.69
C VAL A 171 27.59 20.46 3.97
N LEU A 172 26.50 20.21 4.70
CA LEU A 172 25.26 19.72 4.11
C LEU A 172 24.66 20.74 3.15
N GLU A 173 24.63 22.03 3.50
CA GLU A 173 24.19 23.13 2.64
C GLU A 173 25.04 23.23 1.36
N ALA A 174 26.37 23.11 1.49
CA ALA A 174 27.28 23.09 0.34
C ALA A 174 27.08 21.87 -0.56
N VAL A 175 26.69 20.72 -0.01
CA VAL A 175 26.34 19.52 -0.80
C VAL A 175 24.98 19.70 -1.48
N GLN A 176 24.01 20.32 -0.79
CA GLN A 176 22.67 20.60 -1.33
C GLN A 176 22.69 21.65 -2.43
N SER A 177 23.54 22.67 -2.33
CA SER A 177 23.70 23.70 -3.38
C SER A 177 24.20 23.12 -4.69
N ARG A 178 25.00 22.04 -4.63
CA ARG A 178 25.48 21.28 -5.81
C ARG A 178 24.39 20.41 -6.46
N TRP A 179 23.21 20.27 -5.86
CA TRP A 179 22.13 19.48 -6.47
C TRP A 179 21.46 20.26 -7.61
N GLY A 180 21.43 19.65 -8.81
CA GLY A 180 20.62 20.14 -9.92
C GLY A 180 19.12 19.94 -9.68
N THR A 181 18.30 20.60 -10.50
CA THR A 181 16.84 20.69 -10.35
C THR A 181 16.15 19.35 -10.18
N LYS A 182 16.44 18.36 -11.03
CA LYS A 182 15.83 17.01 -10.94
C LYS A 182 16.08 16.32 -9.61
N ARG A 183 17.31 16.42 -9.09
CA ARG A 183 17.68 15.80 -7.80
C ARG A 183 17.00 16.51 -6.63
N ARG A 184 16.90 17.84 -6.69
CA ARG A 184 16.22 18.63 -5.67
C ARG A 184 14.74 18.26 -5.56
N MET A 185 14.00 18.32 -6.68
CA MET A 185 12.59 17.92 -6.73
C MET A 185 12.38 16.49 -6.21
N ALA A 186 13.19 15.53 -6.64
CA ALA A 186 13.07 14.14 -6.18
C ALA A 186 13.31 13.96 -4.66
N ARG A 187 14.12 14.83 -4.04
CA ARG A 187 14.37 14.82 -2.59
C ARG A 187 13.21 15.46 -1.83
N GLU A 188 12.66 16.55 -2.34
CA GLU A 188 11.45 17.21 -1.82
C GLU A 188 10.23 16.27 -1.90
N ASP A 189 10.03 15.58 -3.02
CA ASP A 189 8.96 14.58 -3.14
C ASP A 189 9.14 13.42 -2.16
N ARG A 190 10.40 13.04 -1.87
CA ARG A 190 10.68 12.01 -0.87
C ARG A 190 10.36 12.49 0.55
N THR A 191 10.62 13.76 0.88
CA THR A 191 10.25 14.31 2.18
C THR A 191 8.73 14.39 2.31
N LEU A 192 8.03 14.87 1.28
CA LEU A 192 6.56 14.92 1.25
C LEU A 192 5.93 13.54 1.42
N ARG A 193 6.44 12.51 0.73
CA ARG A 193 5.96 11.13 0.90
C ARG A 193 6.22 10.60 2.31
N LYS A 194 7.36 10.94 2.92
CA LYS A 194 7.66 10.50 4.29
C LYS A 194 6.76 11.18 5.31
N GLU A 195 6.45 12.46 5.09
CA GLU A 195 5.51 13.22 5.92
C GLU A 195 4.08 12.69 5.78
N SER A 196 3.66 12.34 4.56
CA SER A 196 2.33 11.78 4.33
C SER A 196 2.14 10.41 4.99
N TRP A 197 3.18 9.56 5.02
CA TRP A 197 3.13 8.25 5.70
C TRP A 197 2.78 8.33 7.20
N GLY A 198 3.11 9.44 7.87
CA GLY A 198 2.86 9.61 9.30
C GLY A 198 1.61 10.42 9.65
N ARG A 199 0.93 11.02 8.65
CA ARG A 199 -0.25 11.86 8.89
C ARG A 199 -1.54 11.06 8.84
N ASP A 200 -1.73 10.22 7.83
CA ASP A 200 -2.96 9.46 7.65
C ASP A 200 -2.68 8.09 7.00
N CYS A 201 -2.93 7.05 7.79
CA CYS A 201 -3.53 5.79 7.33
C CYS A 201 -5.05 5.91 7.58
#